data_AF-A0A349E2M2-F1
#
_entry.id   AF-A0A349E2M2-F1
#
_cell.length_a   1.000
_cell.length_b   1.000
_cell.length_c   1.000
_cell.angle_alpha   90.00
_cell.angle_beta   90.00
_cell.angle_gamma   90.00
#
_symmetry.space_group_name_H-M   'P 1'
#
loop_
_entity.id
_entity.type
_entity.pdbx_description
1 polymer ?
#
loop_
_entity_poly.entity_id
_entity_poly.type
_entity_poly.pdbx_seq_one_letter_code
_entity_poly.pdbx_strand_id
1 'polypeptide(L)'
;MNKYFDFSRFWLLLKTEMLKGRRAILMTLTIILGIMTVGTFTEPVMDDNKIIHAENFAYGLFIGGFILSSLAFSSLSSSLKSYQYLTLPASTFEKFLSMWLLTCIGWMVVYTLAYSICAPLINLIGQLASNSVVIVPYHPLGGFIVTTLKFYFVLQGVFLVGAVHLKGYVLPKTLFVLVLYGVLCMLIFYLFLGDMVNSEVEQTLNDIDFSITTLHILWSVLEWVFWWLFAPLCWIITFLGLKEKEV
;
A
#
# COMPACT_ATOMS: atom_id res chain seq x y z
N MET A 1 30.53 3.01 15.45
CA MET A 1 29.37 3.42 14.62
C MET A 1 28.48 4.29 15.49
N ASN A 2 28.22 5.54 15.10
CA ASN A 2 27.49 6.47 15.96
C ASN A 2 26.02 6.03 16.03
N LYS A 3 25.53 5.68 17.23
CA LYS A 3 24.16 5.16 17.45
C LYS A 3 23.08 6.23 17.33
N TYR A 4 23.48 7.50 17.24
CA TYR A 4 22.58 8.63 17.20
C TYR A 4 22.18 8.98 15.77
N PHE A 5 20.94 9.45 15.64
CA PHE A 5 20.40 9.98 14.40
C PHE A 5 21.13 11.27 14.03
N ASP A 6 21.61 11.35 12.79
CA ASP A 6 22.19 12.54 12.20
C ASP A 6 21.43 12.92 10.93
N PHE A 7 20.84 14.12 10.93
CA PHE A 7 20.02 14.61 9.82
C PHE A 7 20.81 14.81 8.52
N SER A 8 22.06 15.28 8.60
CA SER A 8 22.90 15.50 7.42
C SER A 8 23.19 14.18 6.71
N ARG A 9 23.53 13.16 7.51
CA ARG A 9 23.78 11.80 7.05
C ARG A 9 22.54 11.14 6.46
N PHE A 10 21.40 11.29 7.15
CA PHE A 10 20.10 10.82 6.69
C PHE A 10 19.72 11.42 5.33
N TRP A 11 19.87 12.74 5.17
CA TRP A 11 19.55 13.41 3.91
C TRP A 11 20.43 12.95 2.75
N LEU A 12 21.73 12.76 3.01
CA LEU A 12 22.66 12.25 2.02
C LEU A 12 22.33 10.80 1.61
N LEU A 13 21.94 9.97 2.58
CA LEU A 13 21.44 8.62 2.34
C LEU A 13 20.16 8.65 1.48
N LEU A 14 19.18 9.48 1.85
CA LEU A 14 17.91 9.64 1.13
C LEU A 14 18.14 10.05 -0.34
N LYS A 15 19.01 11.05 -0.56
CA LYS A 15 19.39 11.50 -1.91
C LYS A 15 20.06 10.38 -2.71
N THR A 16 20.93 9.60 -2.06
CA THR A 16 21.62 8.48 -2.70
C THR A 16 20.64 7.39 -3.12
N GLU A 17 19.72 7.00 -2.23
CA GLU A 17 18.70 5.98 -2.53
C GLU A 17 17.70 6.46 -3.58
N MET A 18 17.30 7.74 -3.54
CA MET A 18 16.46 8.33 -4.57
C MET A 18 17.14 8.29 -5.95
N LEU A 19 18.43 8.63 -6.03
CA LEU A 19 19.18 8.61 -7.29
C LEU A 19 19.40 7.19 -7.82
N LYS A 20 19.71 6.25 -6.93
CA LYS A 20 19.89 4.83 -7.25
C LYS A 20 18.58 4.19 -7.72
N GLY A 21 17.47 4.52 -7.05
CA GLY A 21 16.12 4.04 -7.35
C GLY A 21 15.38 4.81 -8.44
N ARG A 22 15.91 5.95 -8.92
CA ARG A 22 15.20 6.87 -9.84
C ARG A 22 14.64 6.19 -11.08
N ARG A 23 15.41 5.28 -11.70
CA ARG A 23 14.96 4.55 -12.90
C ARG A 23 13.75 3.67 -12.59
N ALA A 24 13.81 2.92 -11.48
CA ALA A 24 12.69 2.09 -11.05
C ALA A 24 11.46 2.93 -10.73
N ILE A 25 11.62 4.02 -9.96
CA ILE A 25 10.52 4.93 -9.60
C ILE A 25 9.86 5.53 -10.85
N LEU A 26 10.65 6.06 -11.79
CA LEU A 26 10.12 6.66 -13.02
C LEU A 26 9.46 5.63 -13.94
N MET A 27 10.02 4.43 -14.05
CA MET A 27 9.42 3.34 -14.82
C MET A 27 8.08 2.93 -14.23
N THR A 28 8.03 2.68 -12.91
CA THR A 28 6.78 2.33 -12.21
C THR A 28 5.74 3.42 -12.34
N LEU A 29 6.13 4.70 -12.18
CA LEU A 29 5.26 5.85 -12.37
C LEU A 29 4.68 5.89 -13.80
N THR A 30 5.53 5.80 -14.80
CA THR A 30 5.13 5.94 -16.21
C THR A 30 4.23 4.79 -16.64
N ILE A 31 4.59 3.55 -16.28
CA ILE A 31 3.82 2.35 -16.62
C ILE A 31 2.43 2.44 -15.99
N ILE A 32 2.34 2.82 -14.71
CA ILE A 32 1.08 2.83 -13.99
C ILE A 32 0.19 3.97 -14.44
N LEU A 33 0.74 5.18 -14.60
CA LEU A 33 -0.02 6.29 -15.18
C LEU A 33 -0.53 5.92 -16.57
N GLY A 34 0.31 5.30 -17.40
CA GLY A 34 -0.10 4.81 -18.72
C GLY A 34 -1.27 3.82 -18.64
N ILE A 35 -1.14 2.76 -17.84
CA ILE A 35 -2.20 1.76 -17.68
C ILE A 35 -3.49 2.39 -17.13
N MET A 36 -3.39 3.27 -16.13
CA MET A 36 -4.57 3.93 -15.56
C MET A 36 -5.24 4.89 -16.55
N THR A 37 -4.45 5.61 -17.37
CA THR A 37 -5.02 6.47 -18.42
C THR A 37 -5.78 5.65 -19.46
N VAL A 38 -5.22 4.50 -19.88
CA VAL A 38 -5.93 3.59 -20.79
C VAL A 38 -7.21 3.06 -20.13
N GLY A 39 -7.14 2.68 -18.84
CA GLY A 39 -8.30 2.27 -18.05
C GLY A 39 -9.43 3.31 -18.08
N THR A 40 -9.12 4.57 -17.77
CA THR A 40 -10.11 5.68 -17.78
C THR A 40 -10.77 5.89 -19.15
N PHE A 41 -10.07 5.61 -20.26
CA PHE A 41 -10.66 5.72 -21.60
C PHE A 41 -11.57 4.56 -21.95
N THR A 42 -11.37 3.39 -21.34
CA THR A 42 -12.21 2.22 -21.57
C THR A 42 -13.50 2.23 -20.74
N GLU A 43 -13.54 2.99 -19.65
CA GLU A 43 -14.71 3.06 -18.75
C GLU A 43 -16.01 3.47 -19.45
N PRO A 44 -16.07 4.54 -20.28
CA PRO A 44 -17.31 4.95 -20.92
C PRO A 44 -17.91 3.89 -21.85
N VAL A 45 -17.07 3.01 -22.39
CA VAL A 45 -17.49 1.90 -23.27
C VAL A 45 -18.18 0.79 -22.46
N MET A 46 -17.78 0.63 -21.20
CA MET A 46 -18.24 -0.46 -20.33
C MET A 46 -19.37 -0.03 -19.39
N ASP A 47 -19.38 1.23 -18.95
CA ASP A 47 -20.25 1.71 -17.87
C ASP A 47 -20.82 3.11 -18.16
N ASP A 48 -22.09 3.17 -18.56
CA ASP A 48 -22.99 4.34 -18.62
C ASP A 48 -22.38 5.68 -19.14
N ASN A 49 -21.37 5.64 -20.02
CA ASN A 49 -20.62 6.80 -20.50
C ASN A 49 -20.05 7.71 -19.39
N LYS A 50 -19.58 7.14 -18.28
CA LYS A 50 -18.96 7.89 -17.18
C LYS A 50 -17.45 7.69 -17.15
N ILE A 51 -16.71 8.75 -16.83
CA ILE A 51 -15.27 8.67 -16.52
C ILE A 51 -15.09 8.89 -15.02
N ILE A 52 -14.53 7.89 -14.33
CA ILE A 52 -14.33 7.88 -12.87
C ILE A 52 -12.82 7.89 -12.57
N HIS A 53 -12.30 9.09 -12.29
CA HIS A 53 -10.87 9.27 -11.96
C HIS A 53 -10.47 8.72 -10.59
N ALA A 54 -11.41 8.71 -9.64
CA ALA A 54 -11.11 8.39 -8.25
C ALA A 54 -10.65 6.93 -8.06
N GLU A 55 -11.32 5.99 -8.72
CA GLU A 55 -11.02 4.56 -8.60
C GLU A 55 -9.72 4.19 -9.32
N ASN A 56 -9.52 4.68 -10.54
CA ASN A 56 -8.27 4.51 -11.28
C ASN A 56 -7.07 5.11 -10.54
N PHE A 57 -7.26 6.27 -9.91
CA PHE A 57 -6.24 6.84 -9.03
C PHE A 57 -5.90 5.87 -7.89
N ALA A 58 -6.91 5.32 -7.21
CA ALA A 58 -6.70 4.40 -6.10
C ALA A 58 -5.94 3.14 -6.54
N TYR A 59 -6.36 2.49 -7.63
CA TYR A 59 -5.70 1.28 -8.13
C TYR A 59 -4.24 1.54 -8.49
N GLY A 60 -3.95 2.62 -9.22
CA GLY A 60 -2.56 2.93 -9.57
C GLY A 60 -1.69 3.30 -8.36
N LEU A 61 -2.25 4.03 -7.38
CA LEU A 61 -1.54 4.35 -6.14
C LEU A 61 -1.13 3.07 -5.40
N PHE A 62 -2.07 2.14 -5.19
CA PHE A 62 -1.81 0.88 -4.50
C PHE A 62 -0.83 0.00 -5.26
N ILE A 63 -1.11 -0.29 -6.54
CA ILE A 63 -0.28 -1.19 -7.35
C ILE A 63 1.17 -0.68 -7.40
N GLY A 64 1.36 0.61 -7.70
CA GLY A 64 2.70 1.18 -7.83
C GLY A 64 3.42 1.31 -6.53
N GLY A 65 2.69 1.70 -5.49
CA GLY A 65 3.24 1.83 -4.16
C GLY A 65 3.66 0.49 -3.58
N PHE A 66 2.92 -0.58 -3.83
CA PHE A 66 3.28 -1.94 -3.43
C PHE A 66 4.47 -2.48 -4.21
N ILE A 67 4.55 -2.21 -5.51
CA ILE A 67 5.72 -2.52 -6.34
C ILE A 67 6.96 -1.84 -5.75
N LEU A 68 6.92 -0.53 -5.52
CA LEU A 68 8.09 0.19 -4.98
C LEU A 68 8.45 -0.26 -3.56
N SER A 69 7.46 -0.49 -2.70
CA SER A 69 7.71 -0.96 -1.33
C SER A 69 8.34 -2.35 -1.30
N SER A 70 7.92 -3.24 -2.21
CA SER A 70 8.55 -4.56 -2.37
C SER A 70 10.01 -4.49 -2.85
N LEU A 71 10.39 -3.40 -3.52
CA LEU A 71 11.73 -3.18 -4.07
C LEU A 71 12.65 -2.37 -3.14
N ALA A 72 12.11 -1.75 -2.09
CA ALA A 72 12.82 -0.86 -1.17
C ALA A 72 14.13 -1.48 -0.64
N PHE A 73 14.07 -2.75 -0.23
CA PHE A 73 15.23 -3.49 0.30
C PHE A 73 15.77 -4.54 -0.66
N SER A 74 15.57 -4.36 -1.97
CA SER A 74 16.10 -5.26 -3.00
C SER A 74 17.62 -5.46 -2.92
N SER A 75 18.36 -4.48 -2.37
CA SER A 75 19.81 -4.59 -2.12
C SER A 75 20.16 -5.67 -1.08
N LEU A 76 19.25 -6.02 -0.17
CA LEU A 76 19.45 -7.09 0.83
C LEU A 76 19.21 -8.49 0.29
N SER A 77 18.75 -8.63 -0.96
CA SER A 77 18.42 -9.93 -1.55
C SER A 77 19.67 -10.74 -1.94
N SER A 78 20.75 -10.07 -2.37
CA SER A 78 22.01 -10.70 -2.77
C SER A 78 23.09 -10.46 -1.73
N SER A 79 23.90 -11.48 -1.41
CA SER A 79 24.96 -11.41 -0.41
C SER A 79 25.93 -10.24 -0.61
N LEU A 80 26.38 -10.02 -1.85
CA LEU A 80 27.33 -8.96 -2.19
C LEU A 80 26.74 -7.55 -2.01
N LYS A 81 25.54 -7.28 -2.54
CA LYS A 81 24.87 -5.99 -2.35
C LYS A 81 24.43 -5.77 -0.89
N SER A 82 24.12 -6.85 -0.18
CA SER A 82 23.77 -6.80 1.24
C SER A 82 24.97 -6.34 2.06
N TYR A 83 26.16 -6.90 1.82
CA TYR A 83 27.39 -6.46 2.49
C TYR A 83 27.65 -4.97 2.24
N GLN A 84 27.58 -4.53 0.98
CA GLN A 84 27.76 -3.12 0.63
C GLN A 84 26.71 -2.21 1.31
N TYR A 85 25.45 -2.65 1.41
CA TYR A 85 24.38 -1.87 2.04
C TYR A 85 24.50 -1.81 3.57
N LEU A 86 24.90 -2.91 4.20
CA LEU A 86 25.03 -2.99 5.65
C LEU A 86 26.25 -2.20 6.14
N THR A 87 27.33 -2.17 5.35
CA THR A 87 28.56 -1.40 5.62
C THR A 87 28.43 0.11 5.39
N LEU A 88 27.30 0.58 4.84
CA LEU A 88 27.04 2.02 4.75
C LEU A 88 27.09 2.63 6.16
N PRO A 89 27.77 3.78 6.36
CA PRO A 89 27.97 4.39 7.66
C PRO A 89 26.71 5.11 8.15
N ALA A 90 25.53 4.49 8.05
CA ALA A 90 24.24 5.02 8.48
C ALA A 90 23.64 4.11 9.56
N SER A 91 22.84 4.68 10.46
CA SER A 91 22.14 3.87 11.47
C SER A 91 21.03 3.02 10.83
N THR A 92 20.69 1.90 11.45
CA THR A 92 19.57 1.04 11.02
C THR A 92 18.26 1.83 10.92
N PHE A 93 18.06 2.79 11.84
CA PHE A 93 16.89 3.66 11.87
C PHE A 93 16.86 4.62 10.68
N GLU A 94 17.99 5.23 10.32
CA GLU A 94 18.10 6.10 9.13
C GLU A 94 17.83 5.32 7.84
N LYS A 95 18.37 4.09 7.74
CA LYS A 95 18.12 3.18 6.63
C LYS A 95 16.63 2.85 6.49
N PHE A 96 15.98 2.47 7.59
CA PHE A 96 14.53 2.25 7.63
C PHE A 96 13.75 3.50 7.20
N LEU A 97 14.01 4.63 7.86
CA LEU A 97 13.28 5.87 7.66
C LEU A 97 13.42 6.39 6.23
N SER A 98 14.59 6.24 5.62
CA SER A 98 14.83 6.70 4.25
C SER A 98 13.99 5.92 3.23
N MET A 99 13.94 4.60 3.37
CA MET A 99 13.14 3.73 2.50
C MET A 99 11.65 3.92 2.73
N TRP A 100 11.24 4.02 4.00
CA TRP A 100 9.85 4.31 4.36
C TRP A 100 9.41 5.67 3.79
N LEU A 101 10.23 6.72 3.93
CA LEU A 101 9.91 8.05 3.42
C LEU A 101 9.77 8.04 1.89
N LEU A 102 10.66 7.36 1.17
CA LEU A 102 10.61 7.29 -0.29
C LEU A 102 9.40 6.51 -0.81
N THR A 103 9.13 5.35 -0.21
CA THR A 103 8.09 4.44 -0.70
C THR A 103 6.70 4.79 -0.19
N CYS A 104 6.57 5.38 0.99
CA CYS A 104 5.30 5.83 1.53
C CYS A 104 5.00 7.27 1.09
N ILE A 105 5.62 8.26 1.74
CA ILE A 105 5.32 9.69 1.52
C ILE A 105 5.74 10.15 0.12
N GLY A 106 6.93 9.77 -0.32
CA GLY A 106 7.49 10.14 -1.62
C GLY A 106 6.60 9.67 -2.76
N TRP A 107 6.20 8.40 -2.76
CA TRP A 107 5.29 7.87 -3.76
C TRP A 107 3.90 8.54 -3.72
N MET A 108 3.31 8.69 -2.53
CA MET A 108 2.00 9.35 -2.38
C MET A 108 2.00 10.74 -3.01
N VAL A 109 3.01 11.56 -2.71
CA VAL A 109 3.12 12.93 -3.22
C VAL A 109 3.37 12.93 -4.72
N VAL A 110 4.37 12.17 -5.20
CA VAL A 110 4.74 12.15 -6.61
C VAL A 110 3.60 11.62 -7.48
N TYR A 111 2.93 10.54 -7.06
CA TYR A 111 1.82 9.96 -7.81
C TYR A 111 0.60 10.88 -7.83
N THR A 112 0.26 11.51 -6.70
CA THR A 112 -0.86 12.48 -6.63
C THR A 112 -0.61 13.69 -7.53
N LEU A 113 0.61 14.23 -7.52
CA LEU A 113 0.99 15.34 -8.40
C LEU A 113 1.00 14.93 -9.88
N ALA A 114 1.52 13.75 -10.20
CA ALA A 114 1.56 13.29 -11.58
C ALA A 114 0.15 13.02 -12.12
N TYR A 115 -0.71 12.37 -11.33
CA TYR A 115 -2.09 12.11 -11.72
C TYR A 115 -2.92 13.40 -11.82
N SER A 116 -2.71 14.39 -10.95
CA SER A 116 -3.41 15.67 -11.04
C SER A 116 -3.06 16.46 -12.30
N ILE A 117 -1.85 16.29 -12.84
CA ILE A 117 -1.45 16.83 -14.15
C ILE A 117 -2.06 16.03 -15.30
N CYS A 118 -2.16 14.70 -15.18
CA CYS A 118 -2.73 13.83 -16.21
C CYS A 118 -4.26 13.93 -16.31
N ALA A 119 -4.99 14.03 -15.19
CA ALA A 119 -6.46 14.06 -15.15
C ALA A 119 -7.10 15.13 -16.08
N PRO A 120 -6.66 16.40 -16.11
CA PRO A 120 -7.22 17.38 -17.04
C PRO A 120 -6.92 17.05 -18.51
N LEU A 121 -5.78 16.42 -18.81
CA LEU A 121 -5.45 15.97 -20.17
C LEU A 121 -6.40 14.85 -20.62
N ILE A 122 -6.68 13.89 -19.73
CA ILE A 122 -7.64 12.80 -19.97
C ILE A 122 -9.04 13.39 -20.21
N ASN A 123 -9.46 14.36 -19.39
CA ASN A 123 -10.76 15.03 -19.54
C ASN A 123 -10.88 15.75 -20.88
N LEU A 124 -9.83 16.47 -21.30
CA LEU A 124 -9.82 17.18 -22.58
C LEU A 124 -9.95 16.20 -23.75
N ILE A 125 -9.20 15.10 -23.72
CA ILE A 125 -9.28 14.07 -24.78
C ILE A 125 -10.65 13.38 -24.77
N GLY A 126 -11.21 13.08 -23.59
CA GLY A 126 -12.53 12.48 -23.44
C GLY A 126 -13.65 13.35 -24.01
N GLN A 127 -13.60 14.67 -23.75
CA GLN A 127 -14.57 15.63 -24.33
C GLN A 127 -14.46 15.73 -25.85
N LEU A 128 -13.23 15.70 -26.39
CA LEU A 128 -13.02 15.72 -27.85
C LEU A 128 -13.51 14.43 -28.52
N ALA A 129 -13.43 13.30 -27.83
CA ALA A 129 -13.83 12.00 -28.36
C ALA A 129 -15.36 11.82 -28.39
N SER A 130 -16.07 12.31 -27.36
CA SER A 130 -17.52 12.20 -27.30
C SER A 130 -18.17 13.30 -26.46
N ASN A 131 -19.19 13.95 -27.05
CA ASN A 131 -19.96 15.02 -26.39
C ASN A 131 -20.97 14.51 -25.34
N SER A 132 -21.20 13.19 -25.23
CA SER A 132 -22.19 12.62 -24.31
C SER A 132 -21.59 12.03 -23.03
N VAL A 133 -20.28 12.20 -22.81
CA VAL A 133 -19.58 11.61 -21.65
C VAL A 133 -19.73 12.50 -20.42
N VAL A 134 -20.21 11.92 -19.32
CA VAL A 134 -20.28 12.59 -18.03
C VAL A 134 -18.95 12.43 -17.31
N ILE A 135 -18.25 13.55 -17.13
CA ILE A 135 -16.93 13.57 -16.51
C ILE A 135 -17.07 13.96 -15.04
N VAL A 136 -16.63 13.08 -14.14
CA VAL A 136 -16.52 13.41 -12.72
C VAL A 136 -15.18 14.14 -12.49
N PRO A 137 -15.17 15.39 -12.01
CA PRO A 137 -13.92 16.13 -11.81
C PRO A 137 -13.04 15.47 -10.74
N TYR A 138 -11.75 15.37 -11.05
CA TYR A 138 -10.74 14.88 -10.11
C TYR A 138 -10.36 15.97 -9.10
N HIS A 139 -10.55 15.67 -7.81
CA HIS A 139 -10.15 16.56 -6.71
C HIS A 139 -9.07 15.88 -5.86
N PRO A 140 -7.80 16.31 -5.91
CA PRO A 140 -6.71 15.62 -5.20
C PRO A 140 -6.87 15.58 -3.66
N LEU A 141 -7.67 16.48 -3.10
CA LEU A 141 -8.01 16.53 -1.67
C LEU A 141 -9.46 16.12 -1.38
N GLY A 142 -10.12 15.43 -2.31
CA GLY A 142 -11.45 14.88 -2.10
C GLY A 142 -11.45 13.82 -1.00
N GLY A 143 -12.59 13.68 -0.29
CA GLY A 143 -12.71 12.75 0.84
C GLY A 143 -12.36 11.30 0.50
N PHE A 144 -12.71 10.84 -0.71
CA PHE A 144 -12.32 9.52 -1.20
C PHE A 144 -10.80 9.38 -1.34
N ILE A 145 -10.14 10.30 -2.04
CA ILE A 145 -8.69 10.24 -2.29
C ILE A 145 -7.89 10.34 -0.99
N VAL A 146 -8.30 11.20 -0.06
CA VAL A 146 -7.66 11.27 1.27
C VAL A 146 -7.83 9.95 2.02
N THR A 147 -9.00 9.34 1.96
CA THR A 147 -9.25 8.01 2.56
C THR A 147 -8.36 6.95 1.91
N THR A 148 -8.25 6.93 0.58
CA THR A 148 -7.35 6.04 -0.16
C THR A 148 -5.89 6.23 0.24
N LEU A 149 -5.42 7.47 0.36
CA LEU A 149 -4.07 7.80 0.81
C LEU A 149 -3.80 7.27 2.22
N LYS A 150 -4.78 7.39 3.13
CA LYS A 150 -4.69 6.82 4.49
C LYS A 150 -4.61 5.29 4.47
N PHE A 151 -5.44 4.62 3.67
CA PHE A 151 -5.36 3.15 3.52
C PHE A 151 -4.01 2.70 2.95
N TYR A 152 -3.52 3.41 1.94
CA TYR A 152 -2.21 3.15 1.36
C TYR A 152 -1.10 3.26 2.40
N PHE A 153 -1.12 4.32 3.22
CA PHE A 153 -0.14 4.54 4.28
C PHE A 153 -0.04 3.34 5.26
N VAL A 154 -1.16 2.70 5.58
CA VAL A 154 -1.21 1.51 6.44
C VAL A 154 -0.73 0.26 5.70
N LEU A 155 -1.31 -0.03 4.53
CA LEU A 155 -1.05 -1.27 3.78
C LEU A 155 0.39 -1.34 3.23
N GLN A 156 0.98 -0.20 2.93
CA GLN A 156 2.36 -0.07 2.49
C GLN A 156 3.35 -0.74 3.46
N GLY A 157 3.07 -0.69 4.77
CA GLY A 157 3.90 -1.31 5.80
C GLY A 157 4.08 -2.81 5.62
N VAL A 158 3.05 -3.54 5.17
CA VAL A 158 3.10 -5.00 4.99
C VAL A 158 4.09 -5.40 3.90
N PHE A 159 4.08 -4.67 2.78
CA PHE A 159 5.01 -4.91 1.68
C PHE A 159 6.45 -4.58 2.07
N LEU A 160 6.62 -3.59 2.94
CA LEU A 160 7.92 -3.17 3.45
C LEU A 160 8.50 -4.22 4.42
N VAL A 161 7.66 -4.85 5.27
CA VAL A 161 8.02 -6.04 6.08
C VAL A 161 8.49 -7.18 5.17
N GLY A 162 7.72 -7.45 4.12
CA GLY A 162 8.05 -8.49 3.16
C GLY A 162 9.38 -8.25 2.45
N ALA A 163 9.67 -7.01 2.07
CA ALA A 163 10.93 -6.63 1.43
C ALA A 163 12.16 -6.89 2.29
N VAL A 164 12.03 -6.85 3.61
CA VAL A 164 13.12 -7.20 4.53
C VAL A 164 13.26 -8.71 4.67
N HIS A 165 12.18 -9.46 4.88
CA HIS A 165 12.30 -10.87 5.25
C HIS A 165 12.46 -11.81 4.05
N LEU A 166 11.90 -11.46 2.89
CA LEU A 166 11.87 -12.33 1.72
C LEU A 166 13.04 -12.04 0.77
N LYS A 167 13.71 -13.09 0.30
CA LYS A 167 14.74 -12.99 -0.74
C LYS A 167 14.16 -13.32 -2.12
N GLY A 168 14.59 -12.60 -3.16
CA GLY A 168 14.18 -12.81 -4.55
C GLY A 168 12.88 -12.10 -4.92
N TYR A 169 11.87 -12.84 -5.39
CA TYR A 169 10.55 -12.31 -5.80
C TYR A 169 9.72 -11.88 -4.58
N VAL A 170 9.98 -10.68 -4.04
CA VAL A 170 9.32 -10.18 -2.83
C VAL A 170 7.81 -10.01 -3.04
N LEU A 171 7.37 -9.28 -4.07
CA LEU A 171 5.97 -8.93 -4.26
C LEU A 171 5.04 -10.14 -4.37
N PRO A 172 5.30 -11.14 -5.24
CA PRO A 172 4.42 -12.31 -5.33
C PRO A 172 4.40 -13.12 -4.03
N LYS A 173 5.53 -13.20 -3.33
CA LYS A 173 5.62 -13.90 -2.05
C LYS A 173 4.83 -13.20 -0.96
N THR A 174 4.89 -11.86 -0.89
CA THR A 174 4.08 -11.09 0.07
C THR A 174 2.59 -11.24 -0.19
N LEU A 175 2.16 -11.20 -1.45
CA LEU A 175 0.76 -11.42 -1.81
C LEU A 175 0.32 -12.83 -1.46
N PHE A 176 1.15 -13.84 -1.77
CA PHE A 176 0.84 -15.22 -1.45
C PHE A 176 0.67 -15.45 0.07
N VAL A 177 1.58 -14.91 0.88
CA VAL A 177 1.49 -14.99 2.34
C VAL A 177 0.25 -14.26 2.87
N LEU A 178 -0.07 -13.09 2.31
CA LEU A 178 -1.26 -12.33 2.69
C LEU A 178 -2.55 -13.08 2.35
N VAL A 179 -2.64 -13.69 1.16
CA VAL A 179 -3.79 -14.51 0.75
C VAL A 179 -3.93 -15.73 1.65
N LEU A 180 -2.82 -16.44 1.94
CA LEU A 180 -2.85 -17.62 2.81
C LEU A 180 -3.31 -17.25 4.22
N TYR A 181 -2.78 -16.15 4.78
CA TYR A 181 -3.21 -15.64 6.07
C TYR A 181 -4.69 -15.22 6.06
N GLY A 182 -5.15 -14.56 5.01
CA GLY A 182 -6.56 -14.19 4.83
C GLY A 182 -7.49 -15.41 4.81
N VAL A 183 -7.11 -16.47 4.09
CA VAL A 183 -7.87 -17.74 4.05
C VAL A 183 -7.90 -18.40 5.43
N LEU A 184 -6.77 -18.42 6.15
CA LEU A 184 -6.72 -18.96 7.51
C LEU A 184 -7.62 -18.16 8.47
N CYS A 185 -7.59 -16.83 8.41
CA CYS A 185 -8.46 -15.98 9.22
C CYS A 185 -9.94 -16.24 8.90
N MET A 186 -10.30 -16.35 7.62
CA MET A 186 -11.66 -16.68 7.20
C MET A 186 -12.08 -18.07 7.69
N LEU A 187 -11.19 -19.06 7.65
CA LEU A 187 -11.46 -20.41 8.15
C LEU A 187 -11.64 -20.43 9.66
N ILE A 188 -10.76 -19.75 10.42
CA ILE A 188 -10.89 -19.62 11.87
C ILE A 188 -12.22 -18.94 12.20
N PHE A 189 -12.53 -17.81 11.55
CA PHE A 189 -13.79 -17.12 11.75
C PHE A 189 -14.99 -18.03 11.44
N TYR A 190 -14.94 -18.78 10.34
CA TYR A 190 -15.97 -19.75 9.98
C TYR A 190 -16.11 -20.89 10.99
N LEU A 191 -15.02 -21.40 11.57
CA LEU A 191 -15.10 -22.44 12.60
C LEU A 191 -15.70 -21.89 13.90
N PHE A 192 -15.21 -20.73 14.36
CA PHE A 192 -15.68 -20.11 15.59
C PHE A 192 -17.14 -19.64 15.49
N LEU A 193 -17.54 -18.98 14.40
CA LEU A 193 -18.95 -18.64 14.20
C LEU A 193 -19.77 -19.85 13.79
N GLY A 194 -19.22 -20.79 13.05
CA GLY A 194 -19.94 -22.00 12.61
C GLY A 194 -20.37 -22.85 13.78
N ASP A 195 -19.53 -22.98 14.81
CA ASP A 195 -19.89 -23.67 16.05
C ASP A 195 -20.93 -22.88 16.87
N MET A 196 -20.84 -21.55 16.91
CA MET A 196 -21.86 -20.72 17.58
C MET A 196 -23.21 -20.72 16.84
N VAL A 197 -23.18 -20.71 15.51
CA VAL A 197 -24.37 -20.79 14.65
C VAL A 197 -24.98 -22.19 14.74
N ASN A 198 -24.20 -23.27 14.67
CA ASN A 198 -24.78 -24.62 14.71
C ASN A 198 -25.21 -25.08 16.11
N SER A 199 -24.68 -24.50 17.20
CA SER A 199 -25.05 -24.90 18.56
C SER A 199 -26.33 -24.24 19.11
N GLU A 200 -26.82 -23.16 18.49
CA GLU A 200 -28.02 -22.43 18.96
C GLU A 200 -29.17 -22.38 17.92
N VAL A 201 -28.94 -22.78 16.66
CA VAL A 201 -29.91 -22.60 15.56
C VAL A 201 -31.08 -23.59 15.53
N GLU A 202 -31.19 -24.55 16.45
CA GLU A 202 -32.38 -25.44 16.47
C GLU A 202 -33.39 -25.14 17.59
N GLN A 203 -33.09 -24.25 18.56
CA GLN A 203 -34.01 -23.97 19.68
C GLN A 203 -34.27 -22.49 20.01
N THR A 204 -33.53 -21.52 19.45
CA THR A 204 -33.69 -20.07 19.75
C THR A 204 -33.93 -19.20 18.51
N LEU A 205 -34.42 -19.78 17.40
CA LEU A 205 -34.63 -19.07 16.14
C LEU A 205 -35.80 -18.06 16.08
N ASN A 206 -36.48 -17.76 17.19
CA ASN A 206 -37.59 -16.78 17.17
C ASN A 206 -37.48 -15.61 18.17
N ASP A 207 -36.54 -15.59 19.11
CA ASP A 207 -36.52 -14.54 20.14
C ASP A 207 -35.14 -13.97 20.50
N ILE A 208 -34.09 -14.34 19.77
CA ILE A 208 -32.78 -13.75 20.00
C ILE A 208 -32.37 -13.02 18.73
N ASP A 209 -32.70 -11.74 18.74
CA ASP A 209 -32.03 -10.65 18.03
C ASP A 209 -30.53 -10.74 18.38
N PHE A 210 -29.83 -11.70 17.77
CA PHE A 210 -28.38 -11.90 17.88
C PHE A 210 -27.65 -10.80 17.08
N SER A 211 -28.09 -9.58 17.39
CA SER A 211 -27.30 -8.41 17.76
C SER A 211 -26.37 -7.92 16.67
N ILE A 212 -26.98 -7.21 15.72
CA ILE A 212 -26.33 -6.15 14.93
C ILE A 212 -25.32 -5.35 15.80
N THR A 213 -25.62 -5.17 17.10
CA THR A 213 -24.78 -4.49 18.07
C THR A 213 -23.44 -5.19 18.37
N THR A 214 -23.38 -6.52 18.53
CA THR A 214 -22.11 -7.22 18.78
C THR A 214 -21.21 -7.21 17.55
N LEU A 215 -21.79 -7.38 16.35
CA LEU A 215 -21.06 -7.24 15.08
C LEU A 215 -20.52 -5.82 14.87
N HIS A 216 -21.29 -4.80 15.21
CA HIS A 216 -20.84 -3.41 15.09
C HIS A 216 -19.68 -3.08 16.04
N ILE A 217 -19.71 -3.59 17.29
CA ILE A 217 -18.62 -3.41 18.24
C ILE A 217 -17.35 -4.10 17.72
N LEU A 218 -17.46 -5.35 17.24
CA LEU A 218 -16.33 -6.09 16.69
C LEU A 218 -15.73 -5.36 15.48
N TRP A 219 -16.57 -4.88 14.56
CA TRP A 219 -16.13 -4.11 13.39
C TRP A 219 -15.41 -2.82 13.80
N SER A 220 -15.95 -2.10 14.78
CA SER A 220 -15.34 -0.86 15.30
C SER A 220 -13.98 -1.11 15.95
N VAL A 221 -13.84 -2.20 16.71
CA VAL A 221 -12.55 -2.62 17.30
C VAL A 221 -11.55 -3.00 16.22
N LEU A 222 -11.99 -3.76 15.20
CA LEU A 222 -11.13 -4.16 14.08
C LEU A 222 -10.64 -2.96 13.29
N GLU A 223 -11.51 -1.99 13.01
CA GLU A 223 -11.15 -0.74 12.36
C GLU A 223 -10.14 0.04 13.20
N TRP A 224 -10.37 0.15 14.52
CA TRP A 224 -9.43 0.80 15.42
C TRP A 224 -8.06 0.12 15.42
N VAL A 225 -8.02 -1.20 15.51
CA VAL A 225 -6.79 -2.01 15.45
C VAL A 225 -6.07 -1.82 14.10
N PHE A 226 -6.83 -1.79 13.00
CA PHE A 226 -6.27 -1.60 11.66
C PHE A 226 -5.60 -0.23 11.52
N TRP A 227 -6.23 0.84 12.00
CA TRP A 227 -5.68 2.20 11.89
C TRP A 227 -4.52 2.45 12.86
N TRP A 228 -4.63 1.99 14.10
CA TRP A 228 -3.70 2.39 15.17
C TRP A 228 -2.61 1.37 15.48
N LEU A 229 -2.88 0.07 15.34
CA LEU A 229 -1.93 -0.97 15.73
C LEU A 229 -1.17 -1.54 14.53
N PHE A 230 -1.86 -1.72 13.40
CA PHE A 230 -1.31 -2.48 12.27
C PHE A 230 -0.11 -1.78 11.61
N ALA A 231 -0.21 -0.47 11.33
CA ALA A 231 0.88 0.27 10.69
C ALA A 231 2.15 0.35 11.57
N PRO A 232 2.07 0.75 12.86
CA PRO A 232 3.25 0.77 13.73
C PRO A 232 3.88 -0.61 13.91
N LEU A 233 3.06 -1.66 14.03
CA LEU A 233 3.54 -3.04 14.15
C LEU A 233 4.35 -3.44 12.91
N CYS A 234 3.85 -3.16 11.70
CA CYS A 234 4.60 -3.45 10.47
C CYS A 234 5.94 -2.69 10.41
N TRP A 235 5.96 -1.43 10.84
CA TRP A 235 7.19 -0.63 10.86
C TRP A 235 8.20 -1.18 11.87
N ILE A 236 7.75 -1.57 13.06
CA ILE A 236 8.60 -2.19 14.10
C ILE A 236 9.19 -3.51 13.59
N ILE A 237 8.37 -4.40 13.02
CA ILE A 237 8.85 -5.67 12.46
C ILE A 237 9.90 -5.43 11.38
N THR A 238 9.68 -4.45 10.51
CA THR A 238 10.68 -4.10 9.50
C THR A 238 11.98 -3.66 10.15
N PHE A 239 11.91 -2.75 11.12
CA PHE A 239 13.09 -2.23 11.80
C PHE A 239 13.87 -3.34 12.50
N LEU A 240 13.19 -4.27 13.17
CA LEU A 240 13.81 -5.45 13.78
C LEU A 240 14.45 -6.36 12.74
N GLY A 241 13.77 -6.65 11.63
CA GLY A 241 14.35 -7.48 10.56
C GLY A 241 15.58 -6.86 9.90
N LEU A 242 15.69 -5.53 9.86
CA LEU A 242 16.92 -4.85 9.42
C LEU A 242 18.05 -5.01 10.45
N LYS A 243 17.72 -4.89 11.73
CA LYS A 243 18.68 -5.02 12.83
C LYS A 243 19.24 -6.44 12.92
N GLU A 244 18.42 -7.46 12.73
CA GLU A 244 18.85 -8.86 12.72
C GLU A 244 19.83 -9.18 11.60
N LYS A 245 19.77 -8.47 10.46
CA LYS A 245 20.71 -8.65 9.35
C LYS A 245 22.04 -7.91 9.51
N GLU A 246 22.13 -6.98 10.46
CA GLU A 246 23.37 -6.25 10.75
C GLU A 246 24.27 -6.97 11.76
N VAL A 247 23.74 -7.94 12.51
CA VAL A 247 24.46 -8.79 13.48
C VAL A 247 25.04 -10.02 12.77
#